data_AF-A0A925U1J5-F1
#
_entry.id   AF-A0A925U1J5-F1
#
_cell.length_a   1.000
_cell.length_b   1.000
_cell.length_c   1.000
_cell.angle_alpha   90.00
_cell.angle_beta   90.00
_cell.angle_gamma   90.00
#
_symmetry.space_group_name_H-M   'P 1'
#
loop_
_entity.id
_entity.type
_entity.pdbx_description
1 polymer ?
#
loop_
_entity_poly.entity_id
_entity_poly.type
_entity_poly.pdbx_seq_one_letter_code
_entity_poly.pdbx_strand_id
1 'polypeptide(L)'
;MGDVKVELLESTNETSTIAKFIEKRGEGIHHIAFSVDDIYAEMKRLKEEGFQLLNEEPLSGADNKLICFLHPKSTNGVLVEICMEMSNKK
;
A
#
# COMPACT_ATOMS: atom_id res chain seq x y z
N MET A 1 -16.30 -14.28 -5.55
CA MET A 1 -15.00 -13.77 -6.03
C MET A 1 -15.30 -12.53 -6.83
N GLY A 2 -15.19 -11.35 -6.22
CA GLY A 2 -15.65 -10.10 -6.84
C GLY A 2 -14.85 -8.86 -6.42
N ASP A 3 -14.12 -8.91 -5.31
CA ASP A 3 -13.51 -7.72 -4.71
C ASP A 3 -11.97 -7.72 -4.81
N VAL A 4 -11.44 -8.15 -5.96
CA VAL A 4 -9.99 -8.06 -6.24
C VAL A 4 -9.78 -7.24 -7.51
N LYS A 5 -9.03 -6.15 -7.37
CA LYS A 5 -8.57 -5.31 -8.49
C LYS A 5 -7.10 -5.62 -8.77
N VAL A 6 -6.75 -5.73 -10.04
CA VAL A 6 -5.35 -5.71 -10.48
C VAL A 6 -5.02 -4.29 -10.88
N GLU A 7 -4.02 -3.70 -10.24
CA GLU A 7 -3.53 -2.36 -10.57
C GLU A 7 -2.23 -2.46 -11.39
N LEU A 8 -2.24 -1.85 -12.57
CA LEU A 8 -1.06 -1.74 -13.42
C LEU A 8 -0.36 -0.42 -13.14
N LEU A 9 0.93 -0.49 -12.81
CA LEU A 9 1.73 0.66 -12.45
C LEU A 9 2.78 0.91 -13.53
N GLU A 10 2.73 2.10 -14.13
CA GLU A 10 3.72 2.58 -15.08
C GLU A 10 4.54 3.71 -14.44
N SER A 11 5.84 3.70 -14.68
CA SER A 11 6.71 4.78 -14.23
C SER A 11 6.54 6.02 -15.10
N THR A 12 6.29 7.18 -14.48
CA THR A 12 6.20 8.47 -15.20
C THR A 12 7.56 9.12 -15.47
N ASN A 13 8.63 8.66 -14.82
CA ASN A 13 10.01 9.11 -15.06
C ASN A 13 11.03 8.07 -14.58
N GLU A 14 12.28 8.18 -15.01
CA GLU A 14 13.34 7.20 -14.72
C GLU A 14 13.74 7.12 -13.24
N THR A 15 13.39 8.12 -12.43
CA THR A 15 13.79 8.17 -11.00
C THR A 15 12.72 7.69 -10.03
N SER A 16 11.54 7.31 -10.54
CA SER A 16 10.39 6.88 -9.73
C SER A 16 10.66 5.57 -8.98
N THR A 17 9.85 5.31 -7.96
CA THR A 17 9.90 4.04 -7.21
C THR A 17 9.64 2.83 -8.12
N ILE A 18 8.74 2.96 -9.09
CA ILE A 18 8.39 1.88 -10.03
C ILE A 18 9.53 1.61 -11.00
N ALA A 19 10.17 2.64 -11.57
CA ALA A 19 11.35 2.46 -12.43
C ALA A 19 12.47 1.72 -11.68
N LYS A 20 12.77 2.14 -10.45
CA LYS A 20 13.78 1.50 -9.60
C LYS A 20 13.42 0.07 -9.21
N PHE A 21 12.14 -0.25 -9.05
CA PHE A 21 11.69 -1.62 -8.78
C PHE A 21 11.94 -2.52 -10.00
N ILE A 22 11.50 -2.08 -11.18
CA ILE A 22 11.64 -2.83 -12.44
C ILE A 22 13.12 -3.04 -12.76
N GLU A 23 13.97 -2.03 -12.61
CA GLU A 23 15.42 -2.17 -12.83
C GLU A 23 16.05 -3.24 -11.93
N LYS A 24 15.62 -3.30 -10.66
CA LYS A 24 16.22 -4.21 -9.67
C LYS A 24 15.64 -5.61 -9.67
N ARG A 25 14.37 -5.79 -10.04
CA ARG A 25 13.64 -7.05 -9.87
C ARG A 25 12.93 -7.55 -11.13
N GLY A 26 12.86 -6.75 -12.19
CA GLY A 26 12.02 -7.01 -13.37
C GLY A 26 10.55 -6.66 -13.11
N GLU A 27 9.73 -6.82 -14.15
CA GLU A 27 8.28 -6.67 -14.06
C GLU A 27 7.66 -7.81 -13.21
N GLY A 28 6.56 -7.51 -12.50
CA GLY A 28 5.87 -8.49 -11.68
C GLY A 28 5.01 -7.87 -10.59
N ILE A 29 4.68 -8.67 -9.57
CA ILE A 29 3.90 -8.20 -8.42
C ILE A 29 4.75 -7.25 -7.58
N HIS A 30 4.30 -5.99 -7.48
CA HIS A 30 4.98 -4.95 -6.70
C HIS A 30 4.58 -4.97 -5.22
N HIS A 31 3.28 -4.97 -4.93
CA HIS A 31 2.73 -5.05 -3.58
C HIS A 31 1.34 -5.72 -3.59
N ILE A 32 0.81 -6.01 -2.41
CA ILE A 32 -0.58 -6.45 -2.20
C ILE A 32 -1.27 -5.42 -1.31
N ALA A 33 -2.45 -4.96 -1.70
CA ALA A 33 -3.26 -4.00 -0.95
C ALA A 33 -4.48 -4.67 -0.32
N PHE A 34 -4.75 -4.36 0.95
CA PHE A 34 -5.95 -4.79 1.67
C PHE A 34 -6.83 -3.59 2.00
N SER A 35 -8.11 -3.67 1.63
CA SER A 35 -9.08 -2.66 2.02
C SER A 35 -9.45 -2.82 3.49
N VAL A 36 -9.52 -1.70 4.22
CA VAL A 36 -9.87 -1.66 5.65
C VAL A 36 -10.91 -0.57 5.89
N ASP A 37 -11.74 -0.77 6.92
CA ASP A 37 -12.85 0.15 7.25
C ASP A 37 -12.37 1.43 7.95
N ASP A 38 -11.34 1.33 8.80
CA ASP A 38 -10.70 2.44 9.51
C ASP A 38 -9.18 2.28 9.50
N ILE A 39 -8.52 3.05 8.63
CA ILE A 39 -7.06 2.98 8.49
C ILE A 39 -6.32 3.42 9.76
N TYR A 40 -6.86 4.36 10.55
CA TYR A 40 -6.19 4.84 11.75
C TYR A 40 -6.23 3.80 12.86
N ALA A 41 -7.39 3.17 13.05
CA ALA A 41 -7.53 2.05 13.99
C ALA A 41 -6.63 0.87 13.59
N GLU A 42 -6.58 0.56 12.30
CA GLU A 42 -5.80 -0.56 11.80
C GLU A 42 -4.28 -0.31 11.88
N MET A 43 -3.83 0.89 11.54
CA MET A 43 -2.42 1.30 11.74
C MET A 43 -2.00 1.16 13.20
N LYS A 44 -2.87 1.51 14.15
CA LYS A 44 -2.60 1.34 15.58
C LYS A 44 -2.50 -0.13 15.96
N ARG A 45 -3.48 -0.96 15.57
CA ARG A 45 -3.49 -2.41 15.84
C ARG A 45 -2.23 -3.09 15.29
N LEU A 46 -1.86 -2.80 14.05
CA LEU A 46 -0.68 -3.37 13.39
C LEU A 46 0.63 -2.96 14.09
N LYS A 47 0.75 -1.70 14.53
CA LYS A 47 1.89 -1.25 15.35
C LYS A 47 1.97 -2.03 16.68
N GLU A 48 0.84 -2.23 17.35
CA GLU A 48 0.76 -2.99 18.62
C GLU A 48 1.11 -4.48 18.43
N GLU A 49 0.81 -5.04 17.27
CA GLU A 49 1.19 -6.41 16.88
C GLU A 49 2.65 -6.54 16.40
N GLY A 50 3.41 -5.45 16.39
CA GLY A 50 4.84 -5.44 16.07
C GLY A 50 5.16 -5.26 14.58
N PHE A 51 4.18 -4.92 13.75
CA PHE A 51 4.43 -4.55 12.36
C PHE A 51 5.07 -3.16 12.25
N GLN A 52 5.92 -3.00 11.24
CA GLN A 52 6.60 -1.74 10.97
C GLN A 52 5.86 -0.99 9.87
N LEU A 53 5.26 0.15 10.21
CA LEU A 53 4.68 1.04 9.19
C LEU A 53 5.78 1.88 8.53
N LEU A 54 5.66 2.11 7.23
CA LEU A 54 6.57 2.98 6.46
C LEU A 54 6.28 4.47 6.71
N ASN A 55 5.05 4.80 7.11
CA ASN A 55 4.60 6.16 7.41
C ASN A 55 3.92 6.18 8.78
N GLU A 56 4.12 7.25 9.55
CA GLU A 56 3.48 7.38 10.86
C GLU A 56 1.98 7.68 10.75
N GLU A 57 1.60 8.41 9.70
CA GLU A 57 0.25 8.82 9.32
C GLU A 57 -0.09 8.29 7.92
N PRO A 58 -1.38 8.02 7.61
CA PRO A 58 -1.79 7.59 6.28
C PRO A 58 -1.59 8.72 5.25
N LEU A 59 -1.30 8.33 4.02
CA LEU A 59 -1.09 9.23 2.89
C LEU A 59 -2.30 9.20 1.94
N SER A 60 -2.48 10.26 1.16
CA SER A 60 -3.45 10.24 0.05
C SER A 60 -2.90 9.40 -1.10
N GLY A 61 -3.64 8.35 -1.47
CA GLY A 61 -3.30 7.40 -2.53
C GLY A 61 -4.17 7.57 -3.78
N ALA A 62 -4.11 6.57 -4.65
CA ALA A 62 -4.96 6.49 -5.84
C ALA A 62 -6.45 6.32 -5.47
N ASP A 63 -7.35 6.60 -6.42
CA ASP A 63 -8.81 6.39 -6.28
C ASP A 63 -9.45 7.02 -5.04
N ASN A 64 -8.96 8.19 -4.58
CA ASN A 64 -9.47 8.89 -3.40
C ASN A 64 -9.41 8.04 -2.11
N LYS A 65 -8.33 7.28 -1.93
CA LYS A 65 -8.10 6.44 -0.76
C LYS A 65 -7.03 7.02 0.15
N LEU A 66 -7.17 6.78 1.45
CA LEU A 66 -6.06 6.86 2.38
C LEU A 66 -5.30 5.54 2.34
N ILE A 67 -3.97 5.59 2.33
CA ILE A 67 -3.10 4.42 2.23
C ILE A 67 -1.99 4.46 3.27
N CYS A 68 -1.53 3.29 3.70
CA CYS A 68 -0.32 3.12 4.49
C CYS A 68 0.39 1.84 4.08
N PHE A 69 1.71 1.88 3.96
CA PHE A 69 2.50 0.69 3.64
C PHE A 69 3.15 0.09 4.89
N LEU A 70 3.25 -1.23 4.90
CA LEU A 70 4.01 -2.00 5.87
C LEU A 70 5.39 -2.36 5.30
N HIS A 71 6.41 -2.24 6.13
CA HIS A 71 7.78 -2.53 5.74
C HIS A 71 7.94 -4.05 5.49
N PRO A 72 8.48 -4.49 4.34
CA PRO A 72 8.63 -5.91 3.97
C PRO A 72 9.31 -6.80 5.02
N LYS A 73 10.21 -6.21 5.83
CA LYS A 73 10.86 -6.89 6.97
C LYS A 73 9.88 -7.44 8.01
N SER A 74 8.73 -6.78 8.19
CA SER A 74 7.68 -7.20 9.11
C SER A 74 6.61 -8.08 8.46
N THR A 75 6.68 -8.29 7.14
CA THR A 75 5.65 -8.96 6.33
C THR A 75 6.27 -10.04 5.41
N ASN A 76 7.32 -10.71 5.89
CA ASN A 76 7.99 -11.83 5.21
C ASN A 76 8.44 -11.53 3.77
N GLY A 77 8.90 -10.30 3.51
CA GLY A 77 9.44 -9.88 2.22
C GLY A 77 8.40 -9.31 1.25
N VAL A 78 7.11 -9.29 1.60
CA VAL A 78 6.04 -8.73 0.77
C VAL A 78 5.79 -7.28 1.16
N LEU A 79 5.79 -6.35 0.20
CA LEU A 79 5.30 -5.00 0.44
C LEU A 79 3.77 -5.07 0.56
N VAL A 80 3.23 -4.72 1.72
CA VAL A 80 1.79 -4.73 1.98
C VAL A 80 1.30 -3.30 2.12
N GLU A 81 0.18 -2.99 1.49
CA GLU A 81 -0.55 -1.74 1.63
C GLU A 81 -1.87 -2.03 2.36
N ILE A 82 -2.27 -1.13 3.27
CA ILE A 82 -3.65 -1.04 3.74
C ILE A 82 -4.26 0.24 3.17
N CYS A 83 -5.49 0.14 2.68
CA CYS A 83 -6.18 1.28 2.06
C CYS A 83 -7.62 1.40 2.54
N MET A 84 -8.10 2.64 2.65
CA MET A 84 -9.47 2.97 3.07
C MET A 84 -10.03 4.00 2.11
N GLU A 85 -11.25 3.79 1.62
CA GLU A 85 -11.94 4.80 0.82
C GLU A 85 -12.26 6.03 1.66
N MET A 86 -11.82 7.21 1.19
CA MET A 86 -12.31 8.45 1.75
C MET A 86 -13.73 8.64 1.21
N SER A 87 -14.73 8.24 2.00
CA SER A 87 -16.12 8.34 1.60
C SER A 87 -16.44 9.76 1.12
N ASN A 88 -16.74 9.93 -0.16
CA ASN A 88 -17.52 11.08 -0.61
C ASN A 88 -18.89 10.91 0.04
N LYS A 89 -19.19 11.74 1.05
CA LYS A 89 -20.59 11.99 1.42
C LYS A 89 -21.30 12.37 0.11
N LYS A 90 -22.16 11.48 -0.38
CA LYS A 90 -23.17 11.83 -1.37
C LYS A 90 -24.09 12.89 -0.79
#